data_AF-A0A815T5V9-F1
#
_entry.id   AF-A0A815T5V9-F1
#
_cell.length_a   1.000
_cell.length_b   1.000
_cell.length_c   1.000
_cell.angle_alpha   90.00
_cell.angle_beta   90.00
_cell.angle_gamma   90.00
#
_symmetry.space_group_name_H-M   'P 1'
#
loop_
_entity.id
_entity.type
_entity.pdbx_description
1 polymer ?
#
loop_
_entity_poly.entity_id
_entity_poly.type
_entity_poly.pdbx_seq_one_letter_code
_entity_poly.pdbx_strand_id
1 'polypeptide(L)'
;MENNFDQLIAVLNTSSLSIDVLDEIKLFLEKQTDETLPIFISQFFQSLLILERWIWQLFSQESHQWINESGYQQLFYSLASFNKKLIFNYDNIDIDTKASLLFSLTVDQINNIFQQIERSADDDNLFINLISLWFDNHSYFLFCNPE
;
A
#
# COMPACT_ATOMS: atom_id res chain seq x y z
N MET A 1 17.65 4.88 18.53
CA MET A 1 16.56 3.93 18.82
C MET A 1 16.22 3.29 17.48
N GLU A 2 16.26 1.97 17.37
CA GLU A 2 15.61 1.30 16.24
C GLU A 2 14.11 1.48 16.43
N ASN A 3 13.49 2.37 15.66
CA ASN A 3 12.04 2.46 15.64
C ASN A 3 11.52 1.13 15.09
N ASN A 4 10.73 0.41 15.91
CA ASN A 4 10.06 -0.80 15.45
C ASN A 4 8.98 -0.41 14.42
N PHE A 5 8.80 -1.20 13.35
CA PHE A 5 7.82 -0.93 12.30
C PHE A 5 6.43 -0.61 12.87
N ASP A 6 5.99 -1.34 13.91
CA ASP A 6 4.73 -1.09 14.60
C ASP A 6 4.57 0.34 15.14
N GLN A 7 5.66 0.95 15.62
CA GLN A 7 5.65 2.31 16.18
C GLN A 7 5.47 3.36 15.08
N LEU A 8 6.05 3.11 13.90
CA LEU A 8 5.89 3.96 12.72
C LEU A 8 4.45 3.89 12.19
N ILE A 9 3.87 2.69 12.16
CA ILE A 9 2.49 2.50 11.72
C ILE A 9 1.49 3.13 12.70
N ALA A 10 1.76 3.07 14.01
CA ALA A 10 0.88 3.65 15.03
C ALA A 10 0.66 5.16 14.89
N VAL A 11 1.58 5.88 14.22
CA VAL A 11 1.48 7.34 14.04
C VAL A 11 0.86 7.77 12.71
N LEU A 12 0.53 6.85 11.80
CA LEU A 12 -0.06 7.15 10.48
C LEU A 12 -1.39 7.93 10.54
N ASN A 13 -2.16 7.74 11.61
CA ASN A 13 -3.45 8.42 11.83
C ASN A 13 -3.32 9.74 12.60
N THR A 14 -2.10 10.23 12.83
CA THR A 14 -1.88 11.51 13.49
C THR A 14 -1.94 12.66 12.48
N SER A 15 -2.43 13.82 12.91
CA SER A 15 -2.65 14.99 12.05
C SER A 15 -1.37 15.66 11.52
N SER A 16 -0.18 15.21 11.95
CA SER A 16 1.10 15.77 11.55
C SER A 16 2.10 14.66 11.27
N LEU A 17 1.86 13.90 10.20
CA LEU A 17 2.78 12.85 9.77
C LEU A 17 4.07 13.50 9.25
N SER A 18 5.22 13.13 9.83
CA SER A 18 6.50 13.63 9.35
C SER A 18 6.97 12.85 8.13
N ILE A 19 7.70 13.52 7.24
CA ILE A 19 8.34 12.90 6.08
C ILE A 19 9.32 11.80 6.54
N ASP A 20 10.00 12.01 7.66
CA ASP A 20 10.91 11.01 8.25
C ASP A 20 10.21 9.67 8.54
N VAL A 21 8.95 9.70 9.00
CA VAL A 21 8.17 8.46 9.24
C VAL A 21 7.88 7.74 7.92
N LEU A 22 7.50 8.48 6.88
CA LEU A 22 7.24 7.91 5.56
C LEU A 22 8.51 7.25 4.99
N ASP A 23 9.65 7.93 5.11
CA ASP A 23 10.94 7.42 4.66
C ASP A 23 11.39 6.19 5.45
N GLU A 24 11.19 6.16 6.77
CA GLU A 24 11.50 4.97 7.58
C GLU A 24 10.62 3.78 7.19
N ILE A 25 9.30 3.96 7.02
CA ILE A 25 8.39 2.88 6.57
C ILE A 25 8.84 2.36 5.20
N LYS A 26 9.13 3.27 4.27
CA LYS A 26 9.65 2.92 2.94
C LYS A 26 10.90 2.05 3.05
N LEU A 27 11.87 2.43 3.89
CA LEU A 27 13.10 1.67 4.08
C LEU A 27 12.83 0.26 4.65
N PHE A 28 11.84 0.09 5.52
CA PHE A 28 11.43 -1.24 6.00
C PHE A 28 10.91 -2.12 4.86
N LEU A 29 10.10 -1.57 3.96
CA LEU A 29 9.53 -2.30 2.82
C LEU A 29 10.60 -2.68 1.79
N GLU A 30 11.49 -1.74 1.46
CA GLU A 30 12.52 -1.93 0.43
C GLU A 30 13.61 -2.93 0.85
N LYS A 31 13.91 -3.02 2.15
CA LYS A 31 14.88 -3.98 2.69
C LYS A 31 14.45 -5.44 2.57
N GLN A 32 13.17 -5.71 2.30
CA GLN A 32 12.69 -7.10 2.25
C GLN A 32 13.16 -7.82 0.99
N THR A 33 13.82 -8.95 1.20
CA THR A 33 14.24 -9.92 0.19
C THR A 33 13.28 -11.10 0.19
N ASP A 34 13.39 -11.98 -0.81
CA ASP A 34 12.55 -13.17 -0.88
C ASP A 34 12.71 -14.09 0.34
N GLU A 35 13.88 -14.07 0.98
CA GLU A 35 14.21 -14.85 2.18
C GLU A 35 13.63 -14.23 3.46
N THR A 36 13.65 -12.90 3.59
CA THR A 36 13.19 -12.21 4.82
C THR A 36 11.70 -11.91 4.80
N LEU A 37 11.09 -11.84 3.62
CA LEU A 37 9.70 -11.43 3.42
C LEU A 37 8.69 -12.27 4.24
N PRO A 38 8.74 -13.61 4.26
CA PRO A 38 7.76 -14.40 5.02
C PRO A 38 7.82 -14.14 6.53
N ILE A 39 9.03 -13.99 7.08
CA ILE A 39 9.25 -13.69 8.49
C ILE A 39 8.72 -12.29 8.81
N PHE A 40 9.05 -11.32 7.95
CA PHE A 40 8.59 -9.94 8.10
C PHE A 40 7.06 -9.84 8.08
N ILE A 41 6.39 -10.52 7.15
CA ILE A 41 4.93 -10.56 7.08
C ILE A 41 4.36 -11.22 8.33
N SER A 42 4.87 -12.38 8.74
CA SER A 42 4.37 -13.06 9.94
C SER A 42 4.52 -12.21 11.20
N GLN A 43 5.61 -11.44 11.31
CA GLN A 43 5.88 -10.58 12.46
C GLN A 43 5.03 -9.31 12.46
N PHE A 44 4.83 -8.70 11.29
CA PHE A 44 4.25 -7.37 11.15
C PHE A 44 2.91 -7.34 10.41
N PHE A 45 2.23 -8.49 10.29
CA PHE A 45 0.99 -8.63 9.53
C PHE A 45 -0.05 -7.56 9.86
N GLN A 46 -0.32 -7.32 11.14
CA GLN A 46 -1.31 -6.32 11.56
C GLN A 46 -0.90 -4.90 11.16
N SER A 47 0.38 -4.58 11.29
CA SER A 47 0.93 -3.27 10.93
C SER A 47 0.93 -3.04 9.41
N LEU A 48 1.22 -4.08 8.63
CA LEU A 48 1.07 -4.05 7.17
C LEU A 48 -0.39 -3.87 6.75
N LEU A 49 -1.32 -4.56 7.43
CA LEU A 49 -2.75 -4.41 7.18
C LEU A 49 -3.23 -2.98 7.49
N ILE A 50 -2.74 -2.37 8.57
CA ILE A 50 -3.05 -0.97 8.90
C ILE A 50 -2.48 -0.02 7.84
N LEU A 51 -1.25 -0.26 7.38
CA LEU A 51 -0.62 0.55 6.32
C LEU A 51 -1.43 0.51 5.02
N GLU A 52 -1.82 -0.68 4.56
CA GLU A 52 -2.65 -0.84 3.36
C GLU A 52 -4.00 -0.14 3.51
N ARG A 53 -4.68 -0.33 4.64
CA ARG A 53 -5.95 0.35 4.93
C ARG A 53 -5.81 1.87 4.93
N TRP A 54 -4.75 2.38 5.52
CA TRP A 54 -4.47 3.81 5.57
C TRP A 54 -4.27 4.39 4.17
N ILE A 55 -3.60 3.67 3.25
CA ILE A 55 -3.45 4.11 1.86
C ILE A 55 -4.78 4.09 1.12
N TRP A 56 -5.60 3.05 1.28
CA TRP A 56 -6.95 3.03 0.71
C TRP A 56 -7.82 4.18 1.24
N GLN A 57 -7.67 4.54 2.52
CA GLN A 57 -8.32 5.71 3.08
C GLN A 57 -7.85 6.98 2.40
N LEU A 58 -6.53 7.18 2.23
CA LEU A 58 -5.98 8.36 1.54
C LEU A 58 -6.48 8.48 0.10
N PHE A 59 -6.49 7.39 -0.66
CA PHE A 59 -7.01 7.39 -2.03
C PHE A 59 -8.52 7.69 -2.12
N SER A 60 -9.29 7.31 -1.08
CA SER A 60 -10.73 7.56 -1.05
C SER A 60 -11.12 8.97 -0.62
N GLN A 61 -10.17 9.81 -0.17
CA GLN A 61 -10.42 11.18 0.23
C GLN A 61 -10.54 12.09 -0.98
N GLU A 62 -11.45 13.07 -0.93
CA GLU A 62 -11.66 14.05 -2.03
C GLU A 62 -10.48 15.03 -2.21
N SER A 63 -9.56 15.14 -1.24
CA SER A 63 -8.39 16.03 -1.30
C SER A 63 -7.10 15.23 -1.44
N HIS A 64 -6.38 15.47 -2.53
CA HIS A 64 -5.11 14.82 -2.84
C HIS A 64 -3.89 15.72 -2.64
N GLN A 65 -3.92 16.67 -1.69
CA GLN A 65 -2.78 17.57 -1.47
C GLN A 65 -1.47 16.82 -1.19
N TRP A 66 -1.57 15.69 -0.47
CA TRP A 66 -0.47 14.78 -0.16
C TRP A 66 0.24 14.23 -1.41
N ILE A 67 -0.44 14.19 -2.57
CA ILE A 67 0.11 13.56 -3.76
C ILE A 67 1.30 14.30 -4.36
N ASN A 68 1.40 15.60 -4.09
CA ASN A 68 2.50 16.42 -4.58
C ASN A 68 3.74 16.34 -3.70
N GLU A 69 3.64 15.69 -2.54
CA GLU A 69 4.76 15.47 -1.64
C GLU A 69 5.52 14.21 -2.03
N SER A 70 6.84 14.35 -2.27
CA SER A 70 7.67 13.24 -2.74
C SER A 70 7.72 12.05 -1.78
N GLY A 71 7.59 12.29 -0.46
CA GLY A 71 7.60 11.23 0.54
C GLY A 71 6.43 10.25 0.37
N TYR A 72 5.23 10.77 0.11
CA TYR A 72 4.06 9.93 -0.16
C TYR A 72 4.21 9.15 -1.45
N GLN A 73 4.62 9.81 -2.54
CA GLN A 73 4.84 9.13 -3.82
C GLN A 73 5.85 7.99 -3.68
N GLN A 74 6.99 8.24 -3.03
CA GLN A 74 8.03 7.22 -2.83
C GLN A 74 7.52 6.06 -1.98
N LEU A 75 6.84 6.32 -0.87
CA LEU A 75 6.23 5.27 -0.06
C LEU A 75 5.26 4.43 -0.89
N PHE A 76 4.43 5.07 -1.72
CA PHE A 76 3.41 4.40 -2.51
C PHE A 76 4.03 3.49 -3.57
N TYR A 77 5.05 3.95 -4.29
CA TYR A 77 5.81 3.11 -5.22
C TYR A 77 6.49 1.94 -4.52
N SER A 78 7.11 2.17 -3.36
CA SER A 78 7.79 1.11 -2.62
C SER A 78 6.83 0.07 -2.07
N LEU A 79 5.64 0.47 -1.60
CA LEU A 79 4.61 -0.47 -1.18
C LEU A 79 3.97 -1.22 -2.36
N ALA A 80 3.70 -0.55 -3.47
CA ALA A 80 3.23 -1.23 -4.68
C ALA A 80 4.23 -2.28 -5.16
N SER A 81 5.54 -1.99 -5.11
CA SER A 81 6.58 -2.96 -5.40
C SER A 81 6.65 -4.09 -4.37
N PHE A 82 6.44 -3.79 -3.09
CA PHE A 82 6.36 -4.80 -2.02
C PHE A 82 5.18 -5.75 -2.25
N ASN A 83 4.01 -5.22 -2.61
CA ASN A 83 2.82 -6.00 -2.96
C ASN A 83 3.07 -6.90 -4.16
N LYS A 84 3.80 -6.42 -5.15
CA LYS A 84 4.22 -7.25 -6.28
C LYS A 84 5.10 -8.41 -5.83
N LYS A 85 6.08 -8.18 -4.94
CA LYS A 85 6.89 -9.26 -4.35
C LYS A 85 6.03 -10.25 -3.56
N LEU A 86 5.07 -9.75 -2.77
CA LEU A 86 4.12 -10.57 -2.02
C LEU A 86 3.33 -11.52 -2.93
N ILE A 87 2.85 -11.03 -4.08
CA ILE A 87 2.11 -11.83 -5.06
C ILE A 87 2.97 -12.97 -5.59
N PHE A 88 4.20 -12.66 -6.05
CA PHE A 88 5.04 -13.61 -6.78
C PHE A 88 5.95 -14.49 -5.90
N ASN A 89 6.07 -14.25 -4.59
CA ASN A 89 6.81 -15.13 -3.70
C ASN A 89 5.89 -16.30 -3.26
N TYR A 90 5.81 -17.35 -4.10
CA TYR A 90 4.70 -18.30 -4.12
C TYR A 90 4.65 -19.34 -3.00
N ASP A 91 5.78 -19.76 -2.43
CA ASP A 91 5.78 -21.01 -1.63
C ASP A 91 5.65 -20.81 -0.11
N ASN A 92 5.99 -19.63 0.41
CA ASN A 92 6.21 -19.45 1.86
C ASN A 92 5.13 -18.62 2.56
N ILE A 93 4.16 -18.06 1.83
CA ILE A 93 3.09 -17.21 2.38
C ILE A 93 1.78 -17.72 1.80
N ASP A 94 0.83 -18.05 2.67
CA ASP A 94 -0.47 -18.57 2.26
C ASP A 94 -1.30 -17.52 1.49
N ILE A 95 -2.17 -18.01 0.62
CA ILE A 95 -2.97 -17.19 -0.28
C ILE A 95 -3.93 -16.26 0.49
N ASP A 96 -4.50 -16.73 1.59
CA ASP A 96 -5.46 -15.97 2.39
C ASP A 96 -4.78 -14.76 3.06
N THR A 97 -3.54 -14.93 3.54
CA THR A 97 -2.69 -13.86 4.06
C THR A 97 -2.39 -12.83 2.98
N LYS A 98 -2.04 -13.28 1.76
CA LYS A 98 -1.80 -12.36 0.62
C LYS A 98 -3.06 -11.58 0.28
N ALA A 99 -4.19 -12.25 0.14
CA ALA A 99 -5.48 -11.64 -0.16
C ALA A 99 -5.88 -10.62 0.91
N SER A 100 -5.70 -10.96 2.19
CA SER A 100 -6.04 -10.09 3.31
C SER A 100 -5.25 -8.78 3.31
N LEU A 101 -3.99 -8.81 2.91
CA LEU A 101 -3.15 -7.61 2.78
C LEU A 101 -3.56 -6.78 1.56
N LEU A 102 -3.67 -7.43 0.39
CA LEU A 102 -3.93 -6.74 -0.88
C LEU A 102 -5.34 -6.15 -0.95
N PHE A 103 -6.36 -6.83 -0.44
CA PHE A 103 -7.77 -6.44 -0.54
C PHE A 103 -8.32 -5.93 0.80
N SER A 104 -7.62 -4.99 1.41
CA SER A 104 -7.97 -4.44 2.73
C SER A 104 -8.95 -3.25 2.70
N LEU A 105 -9.52 -2.98 1.53
CA LEU A 105 -10.42 -1.86 1.25
C LEU A 105 -11.92 -2.21 1.39
N THR A 106 -12.75 -1.17 1.56
CA THR A 106 -14.21 -1.29 1.55
C THR A 106 -14.79 -0.94 0.17
N VAL A 107 -16.01 -1.41 -0.08
CA VAL A 107 -16.76 -1.08 -1.31
C VAL A 107 -16.96 0.43 -1.45
N ASP A 108 -17.22 1.14 -0.36
CA ASP A 108 -17.39 2.60 -0.38
C ASP A 108 -16.11 3.33 -0.79
N GLN A 109 -14.94 2.86 -0.34
CA GLN A 109 -13.65 3.42 -0.75
C GLN A 109 -13.41 3.25 -2.24
N ILE A 110 -13.69 2.06 -2.78
CA ILE A 110 -13.59 1.78 -4.21
C ILE A 110 -14.51 2.70 -5.02
N ASN A 111 -15.76 2.82 -4.60
CA ASN A 111 -16.74 3.66 -5.28
C ASN A 111 -16.30 5.12 -5.31
N ASN A 112 -15.77 5.64 -4.20
CA ASN A 112 -15.25 7.00 -4.14
C ASN A 112 -14.04 7.18 -5.08
N ILE A 113 -13.13 6.21 -5.13
CA ILE A 113 -11.98 6.23 -6.04
C ILE A 113 -12.46 6.28 -7.50
N PHE A 114 -13.41 5.42 -7.90
CA PHE A 114 -13.93 5.42 -9.26
C PHE A 114 -14.65 6.72 -9.62
N GLN A 115 -15.45 7.28 -8.71
CA GLN A 115 -16.07 8.59 -8.93
C GLN A 115 -15.02 9.69 -9.14
N GLN A 116 -13.89 9.63 -8.44
CA GLN A 116 -12.80 10.60 -8.62
C GLN A 116 -12.08 10.40 -9.96
N ILE A 117 -11.84 9.15 -10.37
CA ILE A 117 -11.27 8.82 -11.69
C ILE A 117 -12.19 9.35 -12.81
N GLU A 118 -13.49 9.10 -12.74
CA GLU A 118 -14.48 9.56 -13.73
C GLU A 118 -14.55 11.09 -13.87
N ARG A 119 -14.27 11.82 -12.78
CA ARG A 119 -14.24 13.30 -12.78
C ARG A 119 -12.95 13.87 -13.36
N SER A 120 -11.88 13.08 -13.47
CA SER A 120 -10.62 13.56 -14.03
C SER A 120 -10.71 13.68 -15.54
N ALA A 121 -10.30 14.83 -16.07
CA ALA A 121 -10.11 15.04 -17.50
C ALA A 121 -8.62 15.11 -17.90
N ASP A 122 -7.73 14.87 -16.93
CA ASP A 122 -6.28 14.90 -17.12
C ASP A 122 -5.76 13.47 -17.28
N ASP A 123 -5.16 13.20 -18.45
CA ASP A 123 -4.58 11.91 -18.81
C ASP A 123 -3.27 11.63 -18.03
N ASP A 124 -2.59 12.67 -17.52
CA ASP A 124 -1.35 12.55 -16.75
C ASP A 124 -1.59 12.69 -15.23
N ASN A 125 -2.83 12.50 -14.78
CA ASN A 125 -3.21 12.71 -13.39
C ASN A 125 -2.44 11.77 -12.45
N LEU A 126 -1.61 12.35 -11.58
CA LEU A 126 -0.79 11.61 -10.61
C LEU A 126 -1.61 10.67 -9.72
N PHE A 127 -2.84 11.04 -9.36
CA PHE A 127 -3.71 10.18 -8.55
C PHE A 127 -4.06 8.91 -9.29
N ILE A 128 -4.46 9.05 -10.56
CA ILE A 128 -4.76 7.92 -11.44
C ILE A 128 -3.52 7.05 -11.61
N ASN A 129 -2.36 7.66 -11.87
CA ASN A 129 -1.10 6.93 -12.02
C ASN A 129 -0.73 6.11 -10.78
N LEU A 130 -0.92 6.66 -9.57
CA LEU A 130 -0.63 5.95 -8.34
C LEU A 130 -1.65 4.85 -8.06
N ILE A 131 -2.95 5.13 -8.15
CA ILE A 131 -3.97 4.11 -7.83
C ILE A 131 -3.97 2.95 -8.83
N SER A 132 -3.61 3.21 -10.09
CA SER A 132 -3.42 2.17 -11.10
C SER A 132 -2.41 1.11 -10.66
N LEU A 133 -1.39 1.44 -9.87
CA LEU A 133 -0.45 0.45 -9.34
C LEU A 133 -1.12 -0.59 -8.43
N TRP A 134 -2.12 -0.17 -7.65
CA TRP A 134 -2.89 -1.10 -6.81
C TRP A 134 -3.81 -1.96 -7.66
N PHE A 135 -4.51 -1.37 -8.63
CA PHE A 135 -5.37 -2.14 -9.54
C PHE A 135 -4.58 -3.13 -10.39
N ASP A 136 -3.37 -2.77 -10.83
CA ASP A 136 -2.45 -3.69 -11.51
C ASP A 136 -2.07 -4.85 -10.58
N ASN A 137 -1.66 -4.58 -9.34
CA ASN A 137 -1.34 -5.61 -8.36
C ASN A 137 -2.54 -6.54 -8.07
N HIS A 138 -3.74 -5.98 -7.91
CA HIS A 138 -4.97 -6.77 -7.76
C HIS A 138 -5.24 -7.64 -8.98
N SER A 139 -5.10 -7.09 -10.19
CA SER A 139 -5.27 -7.81 -11.44
C SER A 139 -4.28 -8.98 -11.54
N TYR A 140 -3.00 -8.74 -11.24
CA TYR A 140 -1.98 -9.80 -11.20
C TYR A 140 -2.31 -10.87 -10.17
N PHE A 141 -2.73 -10.49 -8.96
CA PHE A 141 -3.09 -11.46 -7.93
C PHE A 141 -4.25 -12.35 -8.38
N LEU A 142 -5.32 -11.77 -8.93
CA LEU A 142 -6.48 -12.51 -9.42
C LEU A 142 -6.14 -13.39 -10.63
N PHE A 143 -5.30 -12.90 -11.54
CA PHE A 143 -4.84 -13.69 -12.68
C PHE A 143 -4.03 -14.92 -12.26
N CYS A 144 -3.16 -14.75 -11.27
CA CYS A 144 -2.30 -15.84 -10.76
C CYS A 144 -3.03 -16.80 -9.82
N ASN A 145 -4.16 -16.38 -9.26
CA ASN A 145 -4.98 -17.18 -8.35
C ASN A 145 -6.44 -17.18 -8.80
N PRO A 146 -6.74 -17.79 -9.97
CA PRO A 146 -8.10 -17.91 -10.46
C PRO A 146 -8.79 -19.03 -9.68
N GLU A 147 -9.47 -18.68 -8.61
CA GLU A 147 -10.48 -19.55 -7.97
C GLU A 147 -11.85 -19.39 -8.62
#